data_AF-A0A4Q5SCU4-F1
#
_entry.id   AF-A0A4Q5SCU4-F1
#
_cell.length_a   1.000
_cell.length_b   1.000
_cell.length_c   1.000
_cell.angle_alpha   90.00
_cell.angle_beta   90.00
_cell.angle_gamma   90.00
#
_symmetry.space_group_name_H-M   'P 1'
#
loop_
_entity.id
_entity.type
_entity.pdbx_description
1 polymer ?
#
loop_
_entity_poly.entity_id
_entity_poly.type
_entity_poly.pdbx_seq_one_letter_code
_entity_poly.pdbx_strand_id
1 'polypeptide(L)' 'MTFHDFNFDEQLLEGVLSMGYTKPTPIQEMAIPAVMAGDDLIACAQTGTGKTGA' A
#
# COMPACT_ATOMS: atom_id res chain seq x y z
N MET A 1 1.94 9.88 -5.46
CA MET A 1 2.69 8.62 -5.48
C MET A 1 1.85 7.57 -6.21
N THR A 2 2.47 6.56 -6.80
CA THR A 2 1.81 5.39 -7.42
C THR A 2 2.37 4.12 -6.79
N PHE A 3 1.73 2.97 -7.03
CA PHE A 3 2.25 1.70 -6.52
C PHE A 3 3.61 1.31 -7.11
N HIS A 4 4.01 1.87 -8.25
CA HIS A 4 5.36 1.70 -8.81
C HIS A 4 6.46 2.28 -7.92
N ASP A 5 6.12 3.25 -7.06
CA ASP A 5 7.10 3.96 -6.24
C ASP A 5 7.57 3.14 -5.03
N PHE A 6 6.88 2.04 -4.68
CA PHE A 6 7.20 1.21 -3.52
C PHE A 6 8.18 0.07 -3.80
N ASN A 7 8.66 -0.11 -5.04
CA ASN A 7 9.61 -1.18 -5.40
C ASN A 7 9.13 -2.59 -4.96
N PHE A 8 7.85 -2.88 -5.18
CA PHE A 8 7.29 -4.22 -5.02
C PHE A 8 7.89 -5.20 -6.01
N ASP A 9 7.82 -6.49 -5.69
CA ASP A 9 8.06 -7.52 -6.69
C ASP A 9 7.03 -7.40 -7.83
N GLU A 10 7.45 -7.86 -9.02
CA GLU A 10 6.67 -7.69 -10.25
C GLU A 10 5.30 -8.37 -10.17
N GLN A 11 5.21 -9.53 -9.51
CA GLN A 11 3.97 -10.29 -9.38
C GLN A 11 2.95 -9.56 -8.50
N LEU A 12 3.38 -8.99 -7.38
CA LEU A 12 2.53 -8.18 -6.51
C LEU A 12 2.04 -6.93 -7.26
N LEU A 13 2.94 -6.23 -7.93
CA LEU A 13 2.61 -5.02 -8.68
C LEU A 13 1.60 -5.29 -9.80
N GLU A 14 1.80 -6.35 -10.59
CA GLU A 14 0.81 -6.79 -11.59
C GLU A 14 -0.54 -7.10 -10.96
N GLY A 15 -0.56 -7.80 -9.83
CA GLY A 15 -1.79 -8.10 -9.09
C GLY A 15 -2.56 -6.84 -8.70
N VAL A 16 -1.87 -5.87 -8.09
CA VAL A 16 -2.44 -4.58 -7.68
C VAL A 16 -3.01 -3.82 -8.88
N LEU A 17 -2.25 -3.73 -9.97
CA LEU A 17 -2.67 -3.02 -11.18
C LEU A 17 -3.83 -3.72 -11.90
N SER A 18 -3.87 -5.05 -11.91
CA SER A 18 -4.94 -5.84 -12.52
C SER A 18 -6.30 -5.64 -11.84
N MET A 19 -6.29 -5.30 -10.55
CA MET A 19 -7.47 -4.91 -9.79
C MET A 19 -7.90 -3.45 -10.04
N GLY A 20 -7.16 -2.71 -10.86
CA GLY A 20 -7.41 -1.30 -11.16
C GLY A 20 -6.87 -0.32 -10.11
N TYR A 21 -6.06 -0.79 -9.15
CA TYR A 21 -5.44 0.08 -8.15
C TYR A 21 -4.21 0.77 -8.73
N THR A 22 -4.36 2.04 -9.07
CA THR A 22 -3.29 2.83 -9.70
C THR A 22 -2.57 3.75 -8.72
N LYS A 23 -3.26 4.15 -7.65
CA LYS A 23 -2.74 5.01 -6.60
C LYS A 23 -3.07 4.44 -5.22
N PRO A 24 -2.10 4.39 -4.29
CA PRO A 24 -2.36 4.07 -2.90
C PRO A 24 -3.30 5.11 -2.26
N THR A 25 -4.07 4.67 -1.27
CA THR A 25 -4.85 5.59 -0.41
C THR A 25 -3.91 6.28 0.60
N PRO A 26 -4.31 7.39 1.24
CA PRO A 26 -3.43 8.09 2.18
C PRO A 26 -2.87 7.20 3.30
N ILE A 27 -3.67 6.25 3.81
CA ILE A 27 -3.20 5.33 4.85
C ILE A 27 -2.18 4.32 4.31
N GLN A 28 -2.34 3.85 3.08
CA GLN A 28 -1.37 2.98 2.40
C GLN A 28 -0.08 3.73 2.09
N GLU A 29 -0.16 4.97 1.60
CA GLU A 29 1.00 5.83 1.33
C GLU A 29 1.90 6.00 2.55
N MET A 30 1.31 6.13 3.74
CA MET A 30 2.05 6.26 4.99
C MET A 30 2.53 4.92 5.57
N ALA A 31 1.74 3.85 5.43
CA ALA A 31 2.00 2.58 6.08
C ALA A 31 2.99 1.69 5.31
N ILE A 32 2.85 1.60 3.99
CA ILE A 32 3.64 0.67 3.15
C ILE A 32 5.15 0.85 3.36
N PRO A 33 5.72 2.07 3.37
CA PRO A 33 7.16 2.24 3.60
C PRO A 33 7.65 1.70 4.95
N ALA A 34 6.86 1.90 6.02
CA ALA A 34 7.20 1.39 7.35
C ALA A 34 7.11 -0.14 7.42
N VAL A 35 6.07 -0.72 6.84
CA VAL A 35 5.90 -2.18 6.75
C VAL A 35 7.04 -2.81 5.94
N MET A 36 7.42 -2.21 4.81
CA MET A 36 8.54 -2.67 3.99
C MET A 36 9.90 -2.56 4.68
N ALA A 37 10.05 -1.60 5.60
CA ALA A 37 11.25 -1.48 6.45
C ALA A 37 11.30 -2.54 7.56
N GLY A 38 10.20 -3.28 7.79
CA GLY A 38 10.07 -4.26 8.87
C GLY A 38 9.76 -3.63 10.23
N ASP A 39 9.28 -2.38 10.25
CA ASP A 39 8.93 -1.67 11.47
C ASP A 39 7.53 -2.07 11.96
N ASP A 40 7.36 -2.09 13.29
CA ASP A 40 6.03 -2.18 13.90
C ASP A 40 5.27 -0.84 13.72
N LEU A 41 4.00 -0.91 13.33
CA LEU A 41 3.17 0.27 13.03
C LEU A 41 1.81 0.21 13.74
N ILE A 42 1.39 1.33 14.33
CA ILE A 42 -0.01 1.56 14.72
C ILE A 42 -0.65 2.52 13.72
N ALA A 43 -1.60 2.02 12.95
CA ALA A 43 -2.33 2.78 11.94
C ALA A 43 -3.83 2.86 12.29
N CYS A 44 -4.36 4.08 12.44
CA CYS A 44 -5.76 4.32 12.76
C CYS A 44 -6.48 5.02 11.60
N ALA A 45 -7.40 4.32 10.95
CA ALA A 45 -8.23 4.89 9.89
C ALA A 45 -9.61 4.21 9.84
N GLN A 46 -10.62 4.95 9.37
CA GLN A 46 -12.00 4.46 9.23
C GLN A 46 -12.07 3.23 8.28
N THR A 47 -13.03 2.34 8.46
CA THR A 47 -13.29 1.26 7.48
C THR A 47 -13.66 1.84 6.12
N GLY A 48 -13.17 1.22 5.04
CA GLY A 48 -13.30 1.72 3.67
C GLY A 48 -12.17 2.65 3.21
N THR A 49 -11.21 3.01 4.07
CA THR A 49 -10.06 3.89 3.72
C THR A 49 -8.89 3.16 3.04
N GLY A 50 -9.01 1.86 2.78
CA GLY A 50 -7.97 1.05 2.14
C GLY A 50 -6.92 0.46 3.09
N LYS A 51 -7.07 0.63 4.42
CA LYS A 51 -6.10 0.10 5.42
C LYS A 51 -5.84 -1.42 5.37
N THR A 52 -6.71 -2.21 4.73
CA THR A 52 -6.55 -3.67 4.59
C THR A 52 -5.54 -4.07 3.52
N GLY A 53 -5.33 -3.22 2.50
CA GLY A 53 -4.35 -3.46 1.44
C GLY A 53 -3.02 -2.73 1.65
N ALA A 54 -2.78 -2.24 2.86
CA ALA A 54 -1.53 -1.60 3.26
C ALA A 54 -0.54 -2.63 3.79
#